data_AF-A0A4P8WJU6-F1
#
_entry.id   AF-A0A4P8WJU6-F1
#
_cell.length_a   1.000
_cell.length_b   1.000
_cell.length_c   1.000
_cell.angle_alpha   90.00
_cell.angle_beta   90.00
_cell.angle_gamma   90.00
#
_symmetry.space_group_name_H-M   'P 1'
#
loop_
_entity.id
_entity.type
_entity.pdbx_description
1 polymer ?
#
loop_
_entity_poly.entity_id
_entity_poly.type
_entity_poly.pdbx_seq_one_letter_code
_entity_poly.pdbx_strand_id
1 'polypeptide(L)'
;MTSRDWRADRDAVLDRDGFSCRHCGTDGGDDDPAALRLVPVGDVPLEGDVHESALVTVCDECFATLESSPSADPIASDELFRRVRATTGVQGETISDIASFASIATSLPATLESAVDDGTDAELDDSISEYRRSRRDVLLALAVVDARLERLAALDGGAYDPEIRTALEGFSDAAADLQSTLREVVALSETVAIGLERCHGCFGALEGETCETCGLEARETAEWEGDDGALAFERLFATINDRLQGASETTETLTDRTTTLARRLTAA
;
A
#
# COMPACT_ATOMS: atom_id res chain seq x y z
N MET A 1 -16.17 6.45 14.46
CA MET A 1 -15.78 7.72 13.82
C MET A 1 -15.02 8.55 14.82
N THR A 2 -13.71 8.40 14.86
CA THR A 2 -12.83 9.40 15.48
C THR A 2 -12.62 10.50 14.45
N SER A 3 -12.99 11.73 14.80
CA SER A 3 -12.63 12.91 14.00
C SER A 3 -11.11 12.91 13.87
N ARG A 4 -10.60 12.81 12.64
CA ARG A 4 -9.17 12.93 12.38
C ARG A 4 -8.83 14.41 12.48
N ASP A 5 -8.26 14.81 13.61
CA ASP A 5 -7.90 16.20 13.90
C ASP A 5 -6.44 16.49 13.50
N TRP A 6 -6.09 16.13 12.25
CA TRP A 6 -4.78 16.44 11.69
C TRP A 6 -4.82 17.63 10.73
N ARG A 7 -3.68 18.30 10.57
CA ARG A 7 -3.49 19.46 9.68
C ARG A 7 -2.31 19.21 8.74
N ALA A 8 -2.44 19.68 7.51
CA ALA A 8 -1.40 19.61 6.50
C ALA A 8 -1.57 20.74 5.48
N ASP A 9 -0.53 20.99 4.68
CA ASP A 9 -0.62 21.87 3.52
C ASP A 9 -1.40 21.15 2.40
N ARG A 10 -2.71 21.42 2.35
CA ARG A 10 -3.60 20.78 1.39
C ARG A 10 -3.25 21.12 -0.05
N ASP A 11 -2.85 22.36 -0.32
CA ASP A 11 -2.57 22.83 -1.68
C ASP A 11 -1.30 22.14 -2.20
N ALA A 12 -0.29 21.97 -1.35
CA ALA A 12 0.92 21.21 -1.69
C ALA A 12 0.62 19.76 -2.10
N VAL A 13 -0.33 19.07 -1.43
CA VAL A 13 -0.73 17.70 -1.79
C VAL A 13 -1.49 17.67 -3.12
N LEU A 14 -2.41 18.62 -3.34
CA LEU A 14 -3.20 18.70 -4.58
C LEU A 14 -2.32 19.00 -5.80
N ASP A 15 -1.42 19.98 -5.69
CA ASP A 15 -0.48 20.35 -6.74
C ASP A 15 0.43 19.17 -7.10
N ARG A 16 0.97 18.48 -6.08
CA ARG A 16 1.82 17.30 -6.26
C ARG A 16 1.08 16.16 -6.95
N ASP A 17 -0.17 15.92 -6.59
CA ASP A 17 -0.99 14.85 -7.17
C ASP A 17 -1.66 15.25 -8.50
N GLY A 18 -1.37 16.46 -9.00
CA GLY A 18 -1.90 16.98 -10.25
C GLY A 18 -3.43 17.08 -10.26
N PHE A 19 -4.04 17.36 -9.11
CA PHE A 19 -5.50 17.43 -8.96
C PHE A 19 -6.22 16.16 -9.42
N SER A 20 -5.64 14.98 -9.21
CA SER A 20 -6.20 13.69 -9.63
C SER A 20 -6.30 12.69 -8.48
N CYS A 21 -7.32 11.83 -8.49
CA CYS A 21 -7.42 10.72 -7.54
C CYS A 21 -6.27 9.74 -7.75
N ARG A 22 -5.44 9.54 -6.71
CA ARG A 22 -4.29 8.63 -6.75
C ARG A 22 -4.66 7.15 -6.88
N HIS A 23 -5.90 6.76 -6.55
CA HIS A 23 -6.35 5.38 -6.72
C HIS A 23 -6.88 5.08 -8.13
N CYS A 24 -7.77 5.93 -8.67
CA CYS A 24 -8.51 5.62 -9.91
C CYS A 24 -8.25 6.60 -11.07
N GLY A 25 -7.42 7.62 -10.87
CA GLY A 25 -7.10 8.64 -11.89
C GLY A 25 -8.24 9.60 -12.21
N THR A 26 -9.36 9.57 -11.47
CA THR A 26 -10.44 10.55 -11.66
C THR A 26 -9.95 11.96 -11.33
N ASP A 27 -10.02 12.86 -12.30
CA ASP A 27 -9.67 14.27 -12.11
C ASP A 27 -10.64 14.94 -11.11
N GLY A 28 -10.09 15.68 -10.16
CA GLY A 28 -10.82 16.68 -9.41
C GLY A 28 -11.06 17.86 -10.34
N GLY A 29 -12.16 17.81 -11.10
CA GLY A 29 -12.37 18.67 -12.27
C GLY A 29 -12.11 20.17 -12.06
N ASP A 30 -11.84 20.88 -13.16
CA ASP A 30 -11.42 22.29 -13.22
C ASP A 30 -12.31 23.27 -12.43
N ASP A 31 -13.58 22.93 -12.20
CA ASP A 31 -14.56 23.80 -11.54
C ASP A 31 -14.68 23.56 -10.01
N ASP A 32 -14.20 22.44 -9.46
CA ASP A 32 -14.15 22.23 -8.00
C ASP A 32 -13.07 21.22 -7.51
N PRO A 33 -11.81 21.67 -7.36
CA PRO A 33 -10.74 20.92 -6.70
C PRO A 33 -11.06 20.47 -5.26
N ALA A 34 -12.11 21.01 -4.63
CA ALA A 34 -12.53 20.60 -3.29
C ALA A 34 -13.20 19.22 -3.25
N ALA A 35 -13.51 18.62 -4.40
CA ALA A 35 -14.06 17.27 -4.50
C ALA A 35 -13.06 16.17 -4.12
N LEU A 36 -11.75 16.44 -4.17
CA LEU A 36 -10.74 15.49 -3.71
C LEU A 36 -10.59 15.54 -2.19
N ARG A 37 -10.48 14.37 -1.58
CA ARG A 37 -10.21 14.18 -0.14
C ARG A 37 -8.76 13.82 0.04
N LEU A 38 -8.15 14.34 1.11
CA LEU A 38 -6.81 13.90 1.51
C LEU A 38 -6.96 12.72 2.48
N VAL A 39 -6.21 11.66 2.23
CA VAL A 39 -6.16 10.48 3.10
C VAL A 39 -4.73 10.21 3.55
N PRO A 40 -4.51 9.93 4.85
CA PRO A 40 -3.22 9.46 5.33
C PRO A 40 -2.92 8.05 4.80
N VAL A 41 -1.66 7.81 4.48
CA VAL A 41 -1.14 6.50 4.05
C VAL A 41 0.05 6.08 4.92
N GLY A 42 0.07 4.81 5.31
CA GLY A 42 1.07 4.24 6.22
C GLY A 42 0.83 4.58 7.69
N ASP A 43 1.86 4.36 8.50
CA ASP A 43 1.83 4.44 9.98
C ASP A 43 1.95 5.89 10.48
N VAL A 44 1.04 6.77 10.04
CA VAL A 44 1.13 8.21 10.32
C VAL A 44 0.21 8.60 11.48
N PRO A 45 0.62 9.59 12.31
CA PRO A 45 -0.23 10.08 13.39
C PRO A 45 -1.61 10.53 12.86
N LEU A 46 -2.68 10.10 13.53
CA LEU A 46 -4.06 10.48 13.18
C LEU A 46 -4.51 11.80 13.82
N GLU A 47 -3.61 12.45 14.58
CA GLU A 47 -3.80 13.71 15.29
C GLU A 47 -2.55 14.58 15.12
N GLY A 48 -2.73 15.90 15.03
CA GLY A 48 -1.61 16.85 14.95
C GLY A 48 -1.17 17.19 13.53
N ASP A 49 0.05 17.68 13.35
CA ASP A 49 0.54 18.09 12.04
C ASP A 49 1.07 16.86 11.28
N VAL A 50 0.53 16.61 10.08
CA VAL A 50 0.90 15.50 9.19
C VAL A 50 1.57 16.08 7.96
N HIS A 51 2.79 15.61 7.68
CA HIS A 51 3.58 16.06 6.53
C HIS A 51 2.97 15.60 5.20
N GLU A 52 3.07 16.39 4.12
CA GLU A 52 2.43 16.04 2.84
C GLU A 52 2.89 14.69 2.28
N SER A 53 4.10 14.23 2.58
CA SER A 53 4.64 12.94 2.15
C SER A 53 3.83 11.72 2.63
N ALA A 54 3.03 11.91 3.68
CA ALA A 54 2.16 10.92 4.30
C ALA A 54 0.71 10.98 3.80
N LEU A 55 0.39 11.90 2.89
CA LEU A 55 -0.96 12.14 2.41
C LEU A 55 -1.07 11.88 0.92
N VAL A 56 -2.23 11.44 0.46
CA VAL A 56 -2.60 11.32 -0.96
C VAL A 56 -4.00 11.85 -1.18
N THR A 57 -4.28 12.27 -2.41
CA THR A 57 -5.62 12.68 -2.84
C THR A 57 -6.43 11.50 -3.38
N VAL A 58 -7.70 11.44 -3.02
CA VAL A 58 -8.66 10.44 -3.52
C VAL A 58 -10.01 11.11 -3.84
N CYS A 59 -10.74 10.59 -4.82
CA CYS A 59 -12.11 11.05 -5.09
C CYS A 59 -13.09 10.56 -4.00
N ASP A 60 -14.27 11.16 -3.92
CA ASP A 60 -15.28 10.81 -2.91
C ASP A 60 -15.67 9.32 -2.93
N GLU A 61 -15.71 8.67 -4.11
CA GLU A 61 -16.00 7.23 -4.22
C GLU A 61 -14.89 6.36 -3.61
N CYS A 62 -13.63 6.71 -3.87
CA CYS A 62 -12.47 6.03 -3.30
C CYS A 62 -12.37 6.30 -1.80
N PHE A 63 -12.66 7.53 -1.37
CA PHE A 63 -12.74 7.89 0.03
C PHE A 63 -13.82 7.11 0.77
N ALA A 64 -15.03 6.98 0.19
CA ALA A 64 -16.08 6.14 0.74
C ALA A 64 -15.64 4.68 0.84
N THR A 65 -14.87 4.18 -0.13
CA THR A 65 -14.26 2.84 -0.08
C THR A 65 -13.21 2.71 1.03
N LEU A 66 -12.57 3.78 1.48
CA LEU A 66 -11.62 3.70 2.60
C LEU A 66 -12.30 3.86 3.95
N GLU A 67 -13.30 4.75 4.06
CA GLU A 67 -13.85 5.16 5.36
C GLU A 67 -15.20 4.54 5.72
N SER A 68 -15.95 4.01 4.76
CA SER A 68 -17.29 3.48 5.05
C SER A 68 -17.21 2.30 5.98
N SER A 69 -17.89 2.41 7.12
CA SER A 69 -18.03 1.30 8.06
C SER A 69 -18.63 0.09 7.35
N PRO A 70 -18.05 -1.11 7.52
CA PRO A 70 -18.55 -2.28 6.84
C PRO A 70 -19.94 -2.64 7.40
N SER A 71 -20.85 -3.06 6.52
CA SER A 71 -22.17 -3.55 6.94
C SER A 71 -22.10 -5.05 7.19
N ALA A 72 -22.75 -5.51 8.27
CA ALA A 72 -22.95 -6.92 8.56
C ALA A 72 -24.11 -7.55 7.77
N ASP A 73 -24.91 -6.72 7.08
CA ASP A 73 -26.06 -7.20 6.33
C ASP A 73 -25.62 -8.16 5.22
N PRO A 74 -26.30 -9.32 5.09
CA PRO A 74 -26.02 -10.22 3.99
C PRO A 74 -26.34 -9.56 2.65
N ILE A 75 -25.52 -9.88 1.66
CA ILE A 75 -25.65 -9.39 0.29
C ILE A 75 -26.06 -10.53 -0.64
N ALA A 76 -26.66 -10.18 -1.77
CA ALA A 76 -27.02 -11.17 -2.79
C ALA A 76 -25.77 -11.88 -3.35
N SER A 77 -25.90 -13.15 -3.75
CA SER A 77 -24.81 -13.96 -4.28
C SER A 77 -24.05 -13.29 -5.44
N ASP A 78 -24.75 -12.62 -6.36
CA ASP A 78 -24.14 -11.88 -7.47
C ASP A 78 -23.31 -10.66 -7.01
N GLU A 79 -23.72 -10.01 -5.92
CA GLU A 79 -22.98 -8.92 -5.30
C GLU A 79 -21.75 -9.45 -4.57
N LEU A 80 -21.89 -10.57 -3.83
CA LEU A 80 -20.76 -11.24 -3.17
C LEU A 80 -19.69 -11.66 -4.19
N PHE A 81 -20.11 -12.30 -5.29
CA PHE A 81 -19.19 -12.69 -6.35
C PHE A 81 -18.46 -11.48 -6.96
N ARG A 82 -19.19 -10.39 -7.24
CA ARG A 82 -18.59 -9.15 -7.78
C ARG A 82 -17.56 -8.57 -6.82
N ARG A 83 -17.84 -8.54 -5.51
CA ARG A 83 -16.90 -8.04 -4.50
C ARG A 83 -15.63 -8.89 -4.40
N VAL A 84 -15.78 -10.21 -4.35
CA VAL A 84 -14.63 -11.14 -4.30
C VAL A 84 -13.79 -10.99 -5.55
N ARG A 85 -14.41 -11.02 -6.74
CA ARG A 85 -13.69 -10.84 -8.02
C ARG A 85 -12.98 -9.50 -8.11
N ALA A 86 -13.63 -8.41 -7.69
CA ALA A 86 -13.01 -7.08 -7.66
C ALA A 86 -11.82 -7.04 -6.69
N THR A 87 -11.93 -7.69 -5.53
CA THR A 87 -10.84 -7.79 -4.54
C THR A 87 -9.65 -8.55 -5.12
N THR A 88 -9.88 -9.69 -5.78
CA THR A 88 -8.83 -10.45 -6.47
C THR A 88 -8.12 -9.63 -7.55
N GLY A 89 -8.89 -8.88 -8.34
CA GLY A 89 -8.33 -8.00 -9.39
C GLY A 89 -7.42 -6.92 -8.80
N VAL A 90 -7.89 -6.22 -7.77
CA VAL A 90 -7.13 -5.16 -7.10
C VAL A 90 -5.87 -5.72 -6.43
N GLN A 91 -5.93 -6.90 -5.81
CA GLN A 91 -4.73 -7.54 -5.25
C GLN A 91 -3.71 -7.88 -6.33
N GLY A 92 -4.15 -8.36 -7.50
CA GLY A 92 -3.27 -8.59 -8.65
C GLY A 92 -2.55 -7.32 -9.13
N GLU A 93 -3.26 -6.20 -9.21
CA GLU A 93 -2.67 -4.89 -9.53
C GLU A 93 -1.70 -4.44 -8.44
N THR A 94 -2.09 -4.56 -7.17
CA THR A 94 -1.28 -4.17 -6.01
C THR A 94 0.07 -4.90 -5.96
N ILE A 95 0.12 -6.19 -6.33
CA ILE A 95 1.39 -6.94 -6.41
C ILE A 95 2.32 -6.32 -7.44
N SER A 96 1.77 -5.93 -8.60
CA SER A 96 2.56 -5.32 -9.68
C SER A 96 3.14 -3.98 -9.23
N ASP A 97 2.32 -3.16 -8.57
CA ASP A 97 2.76 -1.87 -8.02
C ASP A 97 3.84 -2.05 -6.95
N ILE A 98 3.70 -3.04 -6.08
CA ILE A 98 4.69 -3.35 -5.03
C ILE A 98 5.98 -3.92 -5.63
N ALA A 99 5.90 -4.75 -6.67
CA ALA A 99 7.09 -5.23 -7.38
C ALA A 99 7.84 -4.07 -8.06
N SER A 100 7.11 -3.12 -8.66
CA SER A 100 7.70 -1.89 -9.18
C SER A 100 8.35 -1.04 -8.08
N PHE A 101 7.67 -0.84 -6.95
CA PHE A 101 8.23 -0.12 -5.80
C PHE A 101 9.50 -0.79 -5.27
N ALA A 102 9.48 -2.11 -5.09
CA ALA A 102 10.64 -2.87 -4.66
C ALA A 102 11.81 -2.70 -5.63
N SER A 103 11.55 -2.77 -6.95
CA SER A 103 12.59 -2.53 -7.96
C SER A 103 13.20 -1.14 -7.82
N ILE A 104 12.39 -0.10 -7.65
CA ILE A 104 12.87 1.29 -7.44
C ILE A 104 13.67 1.37 -6.13
N ALA A 105 13.17 0.80 -5.04
CA ALA A 105 13.86 0.83 -3.76
C ALA A 105 15.24 0.16 -3.84
N THR A 106 15.33 -1.01 -4.46
CA THR A 106 16.58 -1.77 -4.58
C THR A 106 17.59 -1.20 -5.57
N SER A 107 17.18 -0.31 -6.49
CA SER A 107 18.11 0.38 -7.40
C SER A 107 18.75 1.63 -6.78
N LEU A 108 18.10 2.23 -5.77
CA LEU A 108 18.56 3.48 -5.14
C LEU A 108 20.01 3.46 -4.64
N PRO A 109 20.54 2.40 -3.99
CA PRO A 109 21.93 2.41 -3.55
C PRO A 109 22.93 2.62 -4.69
N ALA A 110 22.73 1.94 -5.83
CA ALA A 110 23.58 2.09 -7.01
C ALA A 110 23.41 3.46 -7.69
N THR A 111 22.19 3.99 -7.72
CA THR A 111 21.91 5.34 -8.25
C THR A 111 22.61 6.41 -7.42
N LEU A 112 22.58 6.30 -6.08
CA LEU A 112 23.25 7.23 -5.17
C LEU A 112 24.77 7.17 -5.32
N GLU A 113 25.34 5.97 -5.40
CA GLU A 113 26.78 5.77 -5.63
C GLU A 113 27.22 6.43 -6.95
N SER A 114 26.47 6.22 -8.02
CA SER A 114 26.76 6.81 -9.33
C SER A 114 26.63 8.34 -9.34
N ALA A 115 25.63 8.90 -8.65
CA ALA A 115 25.45 10.35 -8.55
C ALA A 115 26.60 11.06 -7.82
N VAL A 116 27.21 10.39 -6.82
CA VAL A 116 28.40 10.91 -6.13
C VAL A 116 29.62 10.97 -7.06
N ASP A 117 29.78 9.98 -7.94
CA ASP A 117 30.90 9.89 -8.88
C ASP A 117 30.75 10.85 -10.07
N ASP A 118 29.54 10.97 -10.62
CA ASP A 118 29.27 11.73 -11.85
C ASP A 118 28.79 13.18 -11.59
N GLY A 119 28.38 13.50 -10.36
CA GLY A 119 27.90 14.84 -9.96
C GLY A 119 26.56 15.24 -10.60
N THR A 120 25.71 14.27 -10.93
CA THR A 120 24.41 14.48 -11.61
C THR A 120 23.23 14.53 -10.62
N ASP A 121 22.98 15.71 -10.06
CA ASP A 121 21.89 15.90 -9.09
C ASP A 121 20.47 15.65 -9.66
N ALA A 122 20.25 15.88 -10.96
CA ALA A 122 18.91 15.80 -11.57
C ALA A 122 18.36 14.37 -11.69
N GLU A 123 19.19 13.40 -12.10
CA GLU A 123 18.76 11.99 -12.22
C GLU A 123 18.47 11.38 -10.85
N LEU A 124 19.23 11.82 -9.84
CA LEU A 124 19.00 11.42 -8.46
C LEU A 124 17.69 11.99 -7.92
N ASP A 125 17.42 13.28 -8.14
CA ASP A 125 16.16 13.92 -7.73
C ASP A 125 14.92 13.27 -8.37
N ASP A 126 15.02 12.88 -9.64
CA ASP A 126 13.96 12.14 -10.35
C ASP A 126 13.73 10.76 -9.68
N SER A 127 14.80 10.02 -9.39
CA SER A 127 14.73 8.71 -8.73
C SER A 127 14.14 8.79 -7.32
N ILE A 128 14.51 9.82 -6.55
CA ILE A 128 13.96 10.08 -5.22
C ILE A 128 12.47 10.44 -5.31
N SER A 129 12.10 11.24 -6.30
CA SER A 129 10.70 11.63 -6.54
C SER A 129 9.85 10.44 -6.94
N GLU A 130 10.38 9.56 -7.79
CA GLU A 130 9.76 8.30 -8.18
C GLU A 130 9.58 7.35 -6.98
N TYR A 131 10.62 7.17 -6.16
CA TYR A 131 10.52 6.39 -4.91
C TYR A 131 9.40 6.89 -4.01
N ARG A 132 9.39 8.19 -3.70
CA ARG A 132 8.39 8.83 -2.83
C ARG A 132 6.98 8.64 -3.38
N ARG A 133 6.80 8.78 -4.70
CA ARG A 133 5.51 8.60 -5.37
C ARG A 133 5.06 7.15 -5.30
N SER A 134 5.91 6.23 -5.75
CA SER A 134 5.62 4.80 -5.77
C SER A 134 5.27 4.28 -4.38
N ARG A 135 6.02 4.71 -3.34
CA ARG A 135 5.70 4.41 -1.94
C ARG A 135 4.27 4.81 -1.55
N ARG A 136 3.87 6.04 -1.85
CA ARG A 136 2.52 6.53 -1.50
C ARG A 136 1.44 5.74 -2.23
N ASP A 137 1.68 5.44 -3.51
CA ASP A 137 0.74 4.68 -4.34
C ASP A 137 0.55 3.24 -3.80
N VAL A 138 1.63 2.54 -3.42
CA VAL A 138 1.52 1.18 -2.85
C VAL A 138 0.86 1.16 -1.48
N LEU A 139 1.13 2.15 -0.61
CA LEU A 139 0.46 2.24 0.68
C LEU A 139 -1.04 2.51 0.54
N LEU A 140 -1.43 3.34 -0.45
CA LEU A 140 -2.83 3.54 -0.79
C LEU A 140 -3.46 2.25 -1.31
N ALA A 141 -2.80 1.54 -2.21
CA ALA A 141 -3.29 0.27 -2.76
C ALA A 141 -3.52 -0.77 -1.65
N LEU A 142 -2.58 -0.88 -0.70
CA LEU A 142 -2.72 -1.74 0.49
C LEU A 142 -3.94 -1.34 1.34
N ALA A 143 -4.08 -0.06 1.69
CA ALA A 143 -5.21 0.42 2.50
C ALA A 143 -6.57 0.17 1.81
N VAL A 144 -6.60 0.29 0.48
CA VAL A 144 -7.77 0.02 -0.34
C VAL A 144 -8.14 -1.48 -0.33
N VAL A 145 -7.15 -2.38 -0.39
CA VAL A 145 -7.38 -3.83 -0.25
C VAL A 145 -7.88 -4.14 1.17
N ASP A 146 -7.31 -3.54 2.20
CA ASP A 146 -7.73 -3.76 3.60
C ASP A 146 -9.20 -3.42 3.79
N ALA A 147 -9.62 -2.25 3.32
CA ALA A 147 -11.01 -1.84 3.42
C ALA A 147 -11.96 -2.78 2.64
N ARG A 148 -11.49 -3.46 1.59
CA ARG A 148 -12.28 -4.49 0.88
C ARG A 148 -12.36 -5.79 1.68
N LEU A 149 -11.26 -6.23 2.26
CA LEU A 149 -11.21 -7.43 3.11
C LEU A 149 -12.04 -7.26 4.38
N GLU A 150 -11.96 -6.10 5.04
CA GLU A 150 -12.80 -5.77 6.20
C GLU A 150 -14.30 -5.85 5.88
N ARG A 151 -14.71 -5.39 4.68
CA ARG A 151 -16.10 -5.51 4.23
C ARG A 151 -16.55 -6.94 3.99
N LEU A 152 -15.67 -7.80 3.48
CA LEU A 152 -15.96 -9.21 3.29
C LEU A 152 -16.05 -9.93 4.64
N ALA A 153 -15.13 -9.64 5.55
CA ALA A 153 -15.08 -10.21 6.90
C ALA A 153 -16.27 -9.80 7.79
N ALA A 154 -16.84 -8.61 7.55
CA ALA A 154 -17.97 -8.12 8.34
C ALA A 154 -19.31 -8.78 7.99
N LEU A 155 -19.45 -9.39 6.80
CA LEU A 155 -20.70 -10.01 6.38
C LEU A 155 -21.12 -11.11 7.36
N ASP A 156 -22.40 -11.16 7.74
CA ASP A 156 -22.91 -12.24 8.57
C ASP A 156 -22.84 -13.59 7.82
N GLY A 157 -21.78 -14.36 8.11
CA GLY A 157 -21.56 -15.69 7.56
C GLY A 157 -22.70 -16.67 7.84
N GLY A 158 -23.51 -16.43 8.88
CA GLY A 158 -24.65 -17.27 9.25
C GLY A 158 -25.81 -17.22 8.25
N ALA A 159 -25.89 -16.16 7.43
CA ALA A 159 -26.93 -15.99 6.42
C ALA A 159 -26.66 -16.79 5.12
N TYR A 160 -25.42 -17.26 4.92
CA TYR A 160 -25.05 -18.05 3.74
C TYR A 160 -25.04 -19.55 4.05
N ASP A 161 -25.26 -20.35 3.00
CA ASP A 161 -25.09 -21.80 3.07
C ASP A 161 -23.68 -22.17 3.57
N PRO A 162 -23.55 -23.27 4.35
CA PRO A 162 -22.26 -23.66 4.93
C PRO A 162 -21.12 -23.77 3.91
N GLU A 163 -21.42 -24.25 2.70
CA GLU A 163 -20.42 -24.36 1.63
C GLU A 163 -19.97 -22.99 1.10
N ILE A 164 -20.87 -22.01 0.98
CA ILE A 164 -20.52 -20.64 0.59
C ILE A 164 -19.67 -20.00 1.67
N ARG A 165 -20.06 -20.17 2.94
CA ARG A 165 -19.31 -19.65 4.10
C ARG A 165 -17.88 -20.17 4.13
N THR A 166 -17.68 -21.49 4.04
CA THR A 166 -16.33 -22.08 4.02
C THR A 166 -15.51 -21.64 2.80
N ALA A 167 -16.14 -21.41 1.65
CA ALA A 167 -15.42 -20.87 0.49
C ALA A 167 -15.02 -19.40 0.68
N LEU A 168 -15.88 -18.59 1.30
CA LEU A 168 -15.61 -17.19 1.60
C LEU A 168 -14.53 -17.04 2.68
N GLU A 169 -14.56 -17.87 3.72
CA GLU A 169 -13.50 -17.96 4.75
C GLU A 169 -12.16 -18.29 4.09
N GLY A 170 -12.08 -19.37 3.30
CA GLY A 170 -10.83 -19.76 2.63
C GLY A 170 -10.35 -18.76 1.56
N PHE A 171 -11.24 -17.94 0.98
CA PHE A 171 -10.85 -16.80 0.15
C PHE A 171 -10.25 -15.68 1.01
N SER A 172 -10.93 -15.32 2.11
CA SER A 172 -10.53 -14.23 2.99
C SER A 172 -9.18 -14.50 3.67
N ASP A 173 -8.96 -15.75 4.10
CA ASP A 173 -7.68 -16.19 4.68
C ASP A 173 -6.53 -16.03 3.67
N ALA A 174 -6.69 -16.57 2.45
CA ALA A 174 -5.66 -16.46 1.41
C ALA A 174 -5.40 -15.00 1.00
N ALA A 175 -6.46 -14.18 0.96
CA ALA A 175 -6.32 -12.76 0.63
C ALA A 175 -5.61 -11.98 1.74
N ALA A 176 -5.88 -12.30 3.01
CA ALA A 176 -5.21 -11.70 4.16
C ALA A 176 -3.73 -12.13 4.26
N ASP A 177 -3.42 -13.41 3.98
CA ASP A 177 -2.06 -13.92 3.93
C ASP A 177 -1.23 -13.22 2.84
N LEU A 178 -1.81 -13.06 1.64
CA LEU A 178 -1.21 -12.29 0.55
C LEU A 178 -0.97 -10.84 0.99
N GLN A 179 -1.97 -10.20 1.59
CA GLN A 179 -1.89 -8.82 2.04
C GLN A 179 -0.80 -8.63 3.10
N SER A 180 -0.65 -9.57 4.03
CA SER A 180 0.43 -9.56 5.03
C SER A 180 1.81 -9.66 4.37
N THR A 181 1.96 -10.58 3.41
CA THR A 181 3.21 -10.76 2.65
C THR A 181 3.59 -9.48 1.89
N LEU A 182 2.60 -8.83 1.26
CA LEU A 182 2.82 -7.59 0.52
C LEU A 182 3.23 -6.41 1.41
N ARG A 183 2.68 -6.31 2.63
CA ARG A 183 3.16 -5.32 3.62
C ARG A 183 4.60 -5.58 4.04
N GLU A 184 4.97 -6.84 4.22
CA GLU A 184 6.35 -7.22 4.54
C GLU A 184 7.30 -6.76 3.43
N VAL A 185 6.96 -6.98 2.16
CA VAL A 185 7.77 -6.50 1.02
C VAL A 185 7.92 -4.98 1.02
N VAL A 186 6.85 -4.23 1.30
CA VAL A 186 6.92 -2.76 1.38
C VAL A 186 7.82 -2.34 2.55
N ALA A 187 7.67 -2.95 3.73
CA ALA A 187 8.50 -2.64 4.89
C ALA A 187 9.99 -2.94 4.62
N LEU A 188 10.31 -4.07 4.00
CA LEU A 188 11.67 -4.41 3.58
C LEU A 188 12.24 -3.41 2.56
N SER A 189 11.40 -2.97 1.62
CA SER A 189 11.77 -1.96 0.62
C SER A 189 11.99 -0.58 1.26
N GLU A 190 11.25 -0.25 2.31
CA GLU A 190 11.46 0.94 3.14
C GLU A 190 12.75 0.87 3.97
N THR A 191 13.13 -0.32 4.45
CA THR A 191 14.41 -0.55 5.15
C THR A 191 15.61 -0.21 4.27
N VAL A 192 15.50 -0.34 2.94
CA VAL A 192 16.57 0.08 2.01
C VAL A 192 16.88 1.57 2.17
N ALA A 193 15.86 2.44 2.30
CA ALA A 193 16.07 3.87 2.50
C ALA A 193 16.76 4.16 3.85
N ILE A 194 16.42 3.42 4.90
CA ILE A 194 17.07 3.55 6.22
C ILE A 194 18.55 3.19 6.14
N GLY A 195 18.90 2.11 5.41
CA GLY A 195 20.29 1.73 5.15
C GLY A 195 21.10 2.77 4.37
N LEU A 196 20.41 3.71 3.71
CA LEU A 196 21.00 4.86 3.02
C LEU A 196 21.00 6.13 3.88
N GLU A 197 20.68 6.00 5.18
CA GLU A 197 20.53 7.11 6.13
C GLU A 197 19.45 8.11 5.70
N ARG A 198 18.40 7.62 5.02
CA ARG A 198 17.25 8.40 4.55
C ARG A 198 15.96 7.94 5.19
N CYS A 199 15.07 8.90 5.46
CA CYS A 199 13.73 8.59 5.93
C CYS A 199 12.96 7.88 4.81
N HIS A 200 12.37 6.73 5.12
CA HIS A 200 11.61 5.97 4.14
C HIS A 200 10.36 6.70 3.61
N GLY A 201 9.83 7.72 4.29
CA GLY A 201 8.68 8.49 3.80
C GLY A 201 9.03 9.74 2.99
N CYS A 202 9.74 10.69 3.60
CA CYS A 202 10.11 11.94 2.93
C CYS A 202 11.47 11.87 2.23
N PHE A 203 12.25 10.81 2.37
CA PHE A 203 13.62 10.67 1.84
C PHE A 203 14.60 11.78 2.29
N GLY A 204 14.24 12.54 3.33
CA GLY A 204 15.14 13.46 4.02
C GLY A 204 16.23 12.70 4.75
N ALA A 205 17.30 13.39 5.16
CA ALA A 205 18.31 12.81 6.03
C ALA A 205 17.64 12.28 7.31
N LEU A 206 18.06 11.10 7.76
CA LEU A 206 17.53 10.46 8.95
C LEU A 206 18.60 10.40 10.03
N GLU A 207 18.38 11.13 11.10
CA GLU A 207 19.20 11.09 12.30
C GLU A 207 18.36 10.56 13.47
N GLY A 208 18.61 9.33 13.90
CA GLY A 208 17.90 8.69 15.01
C GLY A 208 16.67 7.86 14.60
N GLU A 209 15.78 7.64 15.57
CA GLU A 209 14.66 6.68 15.48
C GLU A 209 13.39 7.27 14.84
N THR A 210 13.33 8.59 14.63
CA THR A 210 12.16 9.27 14.06
C THR A 210 12.60 10.40 13.16
N CYS A 211 12.02 10.50 11.97
CA CYS A 211 12.33 11.58 11.05
C CYS A 211 11.79 12.92 11.56
N GLU A 212 12.66 13.91 11.72
CA GLU A 212 12.27 15.25 12.16
C GLU A 212 11.35 15.99 11.16
N THR A 213 11.42 15.63 9.87
CA THR A 213 10.62 16.28 8.82
C THR A 213 9.19 15.75 8.77
N CYS A 214 9.02 14.43 8.78
CA CYS A 214 7.71 13.81 8.55
C CYS A 214 7.17 12.98 9.70
N GLY A 215 7.93 12.87 10.81
CA GLY A 215 7.50 12.20 12.03
C GLY A 215 7.44 10.67 11.94
N LEU A 216 7.86 10.07 10.82
CA LEU A 216 7.85 8.63 10.65
C LEU A 216 9.00 7.97 11.41
N GLU A 217 8.69 6.89 12.12
CA GLU A 217 9.66 6.05 12.83
C GLU A 217 10.58 5.31 11.83
N ALA A 218 11.85 5.17 12.16
CA ALA A 218 12.79 4.39 11.36
C ALA A 218 12.37 2.91 11.33
N ARG A 219 12.54 2.25 10.17
CA ARG A 219 12.37 0.79 10.09
C ARG A 219 13.54 0.10 10.81
N GLU A 220 13.26 -1.03 11.43
CA GLU A 220 14.28 -1.84 12.11
C GLU A 220 15.30 -2.40 11.11
N THR A 221 16.59 -2.17 11.37
CA THR A 221 17.71 -2.61 10.52
C THR A 221 18.51 -3.77 11.11
N ALA A 222 18.34 -4.07 12.40
CA ALA A 222 19.21 -4.98 13.15
C ALA A 222 19.29 -6.39 12.54
N GLU A 223 18.19 -6.90 11.99
CA GLU A 223 18.17 -8.21 11.28
C GLU A 223 19.01 -8.20 10.00
N TRP A 224 19.15 -7.02 9.37
CA TRP A 224 19.75 -6.81 8.05
C TRP A 224 21.20 -6.37 8.12
N GLU A 225 21.71 -6.00 9.28
CA GLU A 225 23.10 -5.63 9.50
C GLU A 225 24.05 -6.83 9.33
N GLY A 226 25.20 -6.58 8.71
CA GLY A 226 26.33 -7.50 8.62
C GLY A 226 27.23 -7.43 9.84
N ASP A 227 28.32 -8.21 9.82
CA ASP A 227 29.28 -8.29 10.94
C ASP A 227 30.01 -6.95 11.21
N ASP A 228 30.02 -6.03 10.23
CA ASP A 228 30.59 -4.70 10.32
C ASP A 228 29.59 -3.62 10.77
N GLY A 229 28.33 -4.01 11.03
CA GLY A 229 27.25 -3.10 11.40
C GLY A 229 26.66 -2.32 10.23
N ALA A 230 27.14 -2.55 8.99
CA ALA A 230 26.54 -1.98 7.79
C ALA A 230 25.38 -2.84 7.30
N LEU A 231 24.41 -2.23 6.60
CA LEU A 231 23.26 -2.97 6.10
C LEU A 231 23.67 -3.89 4.93
N ALA A 232 23.40 -5.19 5.07
CA ALA A 232 23.70 -6.19 4.04
C ALA A 232 22.61 -6.17 2.94
N PHE A 233 22.71 -5.21 2.02
CA PHE A 233 21.72 -4.99 0.94
C PHE A 233 21.45 -6.25 0.11
N GLU A 234 22.47 -7.04 -0.25
CA GLU A 234 22.28 -8.26 -1.04
C GLU A 234 21.33 -9.26 -0.37
N ARG A 235 21.43 -9.42 0.96
CA ARG A 235 20.54 -10.28 1.74
C ARG A 235 19.12 -9.72 1.77
N LEU A 236 18.98 -8.41 2.01
CA LEU A 236 17.69 -7.73 2.00
C LEU A 236 16.99 -7.86 0.64
N PHE A 237 17.72 -7.67 -0.46
CA PHE A 237 17.20 -7.78 -1.82
C PHE A 237 16.79 -9.21 -2.16
N ALA A 238 17.59 -10.20 -1.73
CA ALA A 238 17.23 -11.61 -1.90
C ALA A 238 15.92 -11.94 -1.18
N THR A 239 15.73 -11.46 0.07
CA THR A 239 14.47 -11.66 0.80
C THR A 239 13.30 -10.96 0.13
N ILE A 240 13.45 -9.71 -0.31
CA ILE A 240 12.40 -8.99 -1.06
C ILE A 240 11.92 -9.81 -2.27
N ASN A 241 12.85 -10.34 -3.05
CA ASN A 241 12.54 -11.14 -4.23
C ASN A 241 11.87 -12.48 -3.88
N ASP A 242 12.33 -13.16 -2.84
CA ASP A 242 11.72 -14.41 -2.35
C ASP A 242 10.26 -14.19 -1.91
N ARG A 243 10.00 -13.10 -1.17
CA ARG A 243 8.65 -12.71 -0.76
C ARG A 243 7.74 -12.35 -1.93
N LEU A 244 8.24 -11.61 -2.92
CA LEU A 244 7.50 -11.29 -4.15
C LEU A 244 7.14 -12.56 -4.95
N GLN A 245 8.07 -13.52 -5.00
CA GLN A 245 7.80 -14.81 -5.64
C GLN A 245 6.70 -15.58 -4.89
N GLY A 246 6.78 -15.67 -3.56
CA GLY A 246 5.74 -16.30 -2.74
C GLY A 246 4.37 -15.61 -2.84
N ALA A 247 4.35 -14.28 -2.93
CA ALA A 247 3.12 -13.51 -3.17
C ALA A 247 2.48 -13.86 -4.53
N SER A 248 3.30 -14.07 -5.56
CA SER A 248 2.83 -14.48 -6.88
C SER A 248 2.16 -15.87 -6.84
N GLU A 249 2.76 -16.83 -6.13
CA GLU A 249 2.17 -18.17 -5.92
C GLU A 249 0.84 -18.11 -5.13
N THR A 250 0.77 -17.23 -4.14
CA THR A 250 -0.45 -17.01 -3.35
C THR A 250 -1.59 -16.43 -4.21
N THR A 251 -1.27 -15.66 -5.25
CA THR A 251 -2.24 -15.10 -6.18
C THR A 251 -2.91 -16.16 -7.05
N GLU A 252 -2.17 -17.20 -7.43
CA GLU A 252 -2.74 -18.36 -8.10
C GLU A 252 -3.74 -19.07 -7.18
N THR A 253 -3.36 -19.27 -5.91
CA THR A 253 -4.25 -19.81 -4.88
C THR A 253 -5.51 -18.96 -4.72
N LEU A 254 -5.37 -17.64 -4.66
CA LEU A 254 -6.49 -16.71 -4.53
C LEU A 254 -7.46 -16.79 -5.73
N THR A 255 -6.91 -16.94 -6.94
CA THR A 255 -7.69 -17.11 -8.18
C THR A 255 -8.48 -18.42 -8.16
N ASP A 256 -7.88 -19.50 -7.67
CA ASP A 256 -8.54 -20.79 -7.48
C ASP A 256 -9.66 -20.73 -6.43
N ARG A 257 -9.43 -20.02 -5.31
CA ARG A 257 -10.45 -19.78 -4.28
C ARG A 257 -11.61 -18.96 -4.82
N THR A 258 -11.32 -17.89 -5.57
CA THR A 258 -12.32 -17.06 -6.27
C THR A 258 -13.18 -17.92 -7.20
N THR A 259 -12.55 -18.78 -8.00
CA THR A 259 -13.23 -19.67 -8.94
C THR A 259 -14.09 -20.72 -8.22
N THR A 260 -13.59 -21.25 -7.10
CA THR A 260 -14.33 -22.20 -6.27
C THR A 260 -15.58 -21.56 -5.67
N LEU A 261 -15.47 -20.34 -5.14
CA LEU A 261 -16.62 -19.60 -4.62
C LEU A 261 -17.63 -19.32 -5.74
N ALA A 262 -17.17 -18.89 -6.92
CA ALA A 262 -18.04 -18.64 -8.07
C ALA A 262 -18.90 -19.86 -8.44
N ARG A 263 -18.28 -21.05 -8.51
CA ARG A 263 -18.98 -22.30 -8.81
C ARG A 263 -20.06 -22.62 -7.78
N ARG A 264 -19.79 -22.39 -6.49
CA ARG A 264 -20.75 -22.60 -5.40
C ARG A 264 -21.92 -21.62 -5.47
N LEU A 265 -21.64 -20.34 -5.72
CA LEU A 265 -22.67 -19.31 -5.86
C LEU A 265 -23.59 -19.54 -7.06
N THR A 266 -23.10 -20.15 -8.15
CA THR A 266 -23.94 -20.51 -9.31
C THR A 266 -24.72 -21.82 -9.16
N ALA A 267 -24.37 -22.65 -8.17
CA ALA A 267 -25.01 -23.95 -7.93
C ALA A 267 -26.11 -23.89 -6.87
N ALA A 268 -26.16 -22.82 -6.07
CA ALA A 268 -27.19 -22.50 -5.08
C ALA A 268 -28.39 -21.81 -5.75
#